data_AF-A0A9D4Z658-F1
#
_entry.id   AF-A0A9D4Z658-F1
#
_cell.length_a   1.000
_cell.length_b   1.000
_cell.length_c   1.000
_cell.angle_alpha   90.00
_cell.angle_beta   90.00
_cell.angle_gamma   90.00
#
_symmetry.space_group_name_H-M   'P 1'
#
loop_
_entity.id
_entity.type
_entity.pdbx_description
1 polymer ?
#
loop_
_entity_poly.entity_id
_entity_poly.type
_entity_poly.pdbx_seq_one_letter_code
_entity_poly.pdbx_strand_id
1 'polypeptide(L)'
;MKHWNLQLPELKLGGDLQFGQDLIFDIVPKADLVKRKGKPWRGGCQRGQKLVKYIIALFSRPQDVVLDIFAGTGTLGLAVGFMDRHVIMFERDERIYDRLLKPFGVKMD
;
A
#
# COMPACT_ATOMS: atom_id res chain seq x y z
N MET A 1 7.59 26.61 -17.91
CA MET A 1 7.28 25.34 -17.23
C MET A 1 7.94 25.39 -15.86
N LYS A 2 7.19 25.35 -14.75
CA LYS A 2 7.77 25.40 -13.40
C LYS A 2 8.39 24.03 -13.10
N HIS A 3 9.71 24.00 -12.89
CA HIS A 3 10.40 22.83 -12.34
C HIS A 3 10.09 22.75 -10.84
N TRP A 4 9.51 21.64 -10.39
CA TRP A 4 9.15 21.42 -8.99
C TRP A 4 10.14 20.42 -8.38
N ASN A 5 10.96 20.89 -7.45
CA ASN A 5 11.80 20.05 -6.59
C ASN A 5 10.92 19.41 -5.51
N LEU A 6 10.57 18.13 -5.68
CA LEU A 6 9.95 17.32 -4.63
C LEU A 6 11.04 16.89 -3.64
N GLN A 7 11.12 17.53 -2.49
CA GLN A 7 11.83 16.98 -1.34
C GLN A 7 10.87 16.08 -0.56
N LEU A 8 10.95 14.77 -0.81
CA LEU A 8 10.29 13.73 -0.02
C LEU A 8 11.07 13.53 1.30
N PRO A 9 10.44 13.62 2.48
CA PRO A 9 11.09 13.23 3.72
C PRO A 9 11.21 11.69 3.75
N GLU A 10 12.45 11.20 3.82
CA GLU A 10 12.84 9.83 4.18
C GLU A 10 12.55 8.66 3.23
N LEU A 11 12.40 8.91 1.93
CA LEU A 11 12.91 7.95 0.93
C LEU A 11 14.14 8.60 0.30
N LYS A 12 15.35 8.22 0.77
CA LYS A 12 16.56 8.39 -0.02
C LYS A 12 16.46 7.47 -1.25
N LEU A 13 15.62 7.86 -2.21
CA LEU A 13 15.74 7.45 -3.60
C LEU A 13 17.01 8.15 -4.08
N GLY A 14 18.15 7.49 -3.87
CA GLY A 14 19.43 8.02 -4.30
C GLY A 14 19.46 8.16 -5.81
N GLY A 15 19.82 9.36 -6.26
CA GLY A 15 20.10 9.65 -7.67
C GLY A 15 18.86 9.72 -8.55
N ASP A 16 18.83 10.73 -9.41
CA ASP A 16 17.97 10.92 -10.58
C ASP A 16 17.10 9.69 -10.94
N LEU A 17 15.79 9.79 -10.75
CA LEU A 17 14.82 8.79 -11.20
C LEU A 17 14.89 8.68 -12.73
N GLN A 18 15.70 7.75 -13.22
CA GLN A 18 15.82 7.47 -14.65
C GLN A 18 14.66 6.56 -15.07
N PHE A 19 13.76 7.07 -15.91
CA PHE A 19 12.73 6.25 -16.57
C PHE A 19 13.40 5.12 -17.37
N GLY A 20 12.96 3.88 -17.20
CA GLY A 20 13.45 2.72 -17.97
C GLY A 20 14.34 1.72 -17.23
N GLN A 21 14.38 1.74 -15.89
CA GLN A 21 15.07 0.73 -15.09
C GLN A 21 14.11 -0.31 -14.50
N ASP A 22 14.61 -1.55 -14.36
CA ASP A 22 13.92 -2.61 -13.62
C ASP A 22 13.83 -2.24 -12.14
N LEU A 23 12.63 -2.31 -11.58
CA LEU A 23 12.39 -2.03 -10.17
C LEU A 23 12.36 -3.33 -9.37
N ILE A 24 13.27 -3.46 -8.41
CA ILE A 24 13.37 -4.62 -7.53
C ILE A 24 12.74 -4.27 -6.17
N PHE A 25 11.73 -5.04 -5.78
CA PHE A 25 11.09 -4.93 -4.47
C PHE A 25 11.10 -6.27 -3.75
N ASP A 26 11.28 -6.22 -2.43
CA ASP A 26 11.15 -7.40 -1.58
C ASP A 26 9.71 -7.93 -1.62
N ILE A 27 9.56 -9.25 -1.71
CA ILE A 27 8.29 -9.92 -1.47
C ILE A 27 7.90 -9.81 0.01
N VAL A 28 6.61 -9.94 0.32
CA VAL A 28 6.15 -9.96 1.72
C VAL A 28 6.74 -11.18 2.43
N PRO A 29 7.49 -11.01 3.53
CA PRO A 29 8.03 -12.14 4.28
C PRO A 29 6.93 -13.07 4.78
N LYS A 30 7.19 -14.39 4.79
CA LYS A 30 6.21 -15.39 5.23
C LYS A 30 5.68 -15.16 6.65
N ALA A 31 6.48 -14.55 7.52
CA ALA A 31 6.10 -14.20 8.88
C ALA A 31 4.98 -13.14 8.93
N ASP A 32 4.99 -12.23 7.96
CA ASP A 32 4.10 -11.06 7.86
C ASP A 32 2.89 -11.31 6.95
N LEU A 33 2.86 -12.46 6.27
CA LEU A 33 1.71 -12.88 5.50
C LEU A 33 0.49 -13.02 6.41
N VAL A 34 -0.63 -12.46 5.95
CA VAL A 34 -1.90 -12.64 6.64
C VAL A 34 -2.21 -14.12 6.78
N LYS A 35 -2.60 -14.52 8.00
CA LYS A 35 -2.92 -15.90 8.33
C LYS A 35 -4.43 -16.09 8.39
N ARG A 36 -4.92 -17.14 7.74
CA ARG A 36 -6.29 -17.63 7.81
C ARG A 36 -6.30 -18.99 8.50
N LYS A 37 -7.07 -19.13 9.59
CA LYS A 37 -7.09 -20.34 10.44
C LYS A 37 -5.68 -20.79 10.86
N GLY A 38 -4.84 -19.84 11.28
CA GLY A 38 -3.45 -20.09 11.72
C GLY A 38 -2.43 -20.37 10.61
N LYS A 39 -2.85 -20.56 9.36
CA LYS A 39 -1.95 -20.81 8.21
C LYS A 39 -1.80 -19.57 7.34
N PRO A 40 -0.64 -19.34 6.71
CA PRO A 40 -0.49 -18.27 5.72
C PRO A 40 -1.59 -18.38 4.65
N TRP A 41 -2.31 -17.30 4.42
CA TRP A 41 -3.37 -17.25 3.44
C TRP A 41 -2.74 -17.10 2.05
N ARG A 42 -2.57 -18.22 1.36
CA ARG A 42 -1.99 -18.26 0.01
C ARG A 42 -2.92 -17.75 -1.09
N GLY A 43 -4.19 -17.49 -0.77
CA GLY A 43 -5.17 -16.93 -1.71
C GLY A 43 -5.19 -15.41 -1.77
N GLY A 44 -4.48 -14.73 -0.85
CA GLY A 44 -4.33 -13.28 -0.88
C GLY A 44 -3.02 -12.91 -1.56
N CYS A 45 -3.07 -12.20 -2.68
CA CYS A 45 -1.90 -11.62 -3.34
C CYS A 45 -1.42 -10.39 -2.55
N GLN A 46 -0.96 -10.58 -1.30
CA GLN A 46 -0.53 -9.50 -0.44
C GLN A 46 0.71 -8.82 -1.04
N ARG A 47 0.58 -7.52 -1.31
CA ARG A 47 1.62 -6.70 -1.93
C ARG A 47 2.62 -6.20 -0.88
N GLY A 48 3.87 -6.03 -1.28
CA GLY A 48 4.91 -5.43 -0.43
C GLY A 48 4.65 -3.93 -0.21
N GLN A 49 4.83 -3.46 1.03
CA GLN A 49 4.59 -2.06 1.41
C GLN A 49 5.48 -1.08 0.61
N LYS A 50 6.74 -1.43 0.34
CA LYS A 50 7.67 -0.58 -0.43
C LYS A 50 7.17 -0.31 -1.86
N LEU A 51 6.71 -1.36 -2.55
CA LEU A 51 6.14 -1.25 -3.90
C LEU A 51 4.93 -0.31 -3.92
N VAL A 52 4.00 -0.49 -2.98
CA VAL A 52 2.75 0.29 -2.96
C VAL A 52 3.03 1.75 -2.64
N LYS A 53 3.89 2.03 -1.65
CA LYS A 53 4.32 3.40 -1.32
C LYS A 53 5.03 4.08 -2.50
N TYR A 54 5.86 3.34 -3.23
CA TYR A 54 6.53 3.85 -4.42
C TYR A 54 5.53 4.28 -5.50
N ILE A 55 4.55 3.42 -5.83
CA ILE A 55 3.51 3.74 -6.81
C ILE A 55 2.68 4.96 -6.38
N ILE A 56 2.25 5.01 -5.12
CA ILE A 56 1.50 6.17 -4.58
C ILE A 56 2.34 7.45 -4.70
N ALA A 57 3.62 7.40 -4.36
CA ALA A 57 4.51 8.57 -4.44
C ALA A 57 4.69 9.08 -5.88
N LEU A 58 4.75 8.19 -6.86
CA LEU A 58 4.90 8.55 -8.27
C LEU A 58 3.64 9.20 -8.85
N PHE A 59 2.46 8.73 -8.46
CA PHE A 59 1.21 9.06 -9.15
C PHE A 59 0.21 9.87 -8.30
N SER A 60 0.59 10.29 -7.09
CA SER A 60 -0.28 11.09 -6.23
C SER A 60 0.49 12.11 -5.38
N ARG A 61 -0.20 13.18 -5.02
CA ARG A 61 0.26 14.22 -4.09
C ARG A 61 -0.38 14.01 -2.71
N PRO A 62 0.19 14.61 -1.64
CA PRO A 62 -0.53 14.70 -0.37
C PRO A 62 -1.95 15.24 -0.58
N GLN A 63 -2.90 14.73 0.21
CA GLN A 63 -4.34 15.02 0.13
C GLN A 63 -5.07 14.50 -1.12
N ASP A 64 -4.41 13.85 -2.08
CA ASP A 64 -5.12 13.16 -3.16
C ASP A 64 -5.90 11.95 -2.61
N VAL A 65 -6.97 11.57 -3.33
CA VAL A 65 -7.77 10.39 -3.04
C VAL A 65 -7.29 9.22 -3.91
N VAL A 66 -6.94 8.10 -3.28
CA VAL A 66 -6.55 6.86 -3.95
C VAL A 66 -7.69 5.86 -3.89
N LEU A 67 -8.01 5.22 -5.02
CA LEU A 67 -9.03 4.19 -5.11
C LEU A 67 -8.38 2.80 -5.20
N ASP A 68 -8.77 1.87 -4.33
CA ASP A 68 -8.42 0.44 -4.45
C ASP A 68 -9.70 -0.41 -4.46
N ILE A 69 -10.07 -0.92 -5.64
CA ILE A 69 -11.26 -1.75 -5.83
C ILE A 69 -11.04 -3.23 -5.46
N PHE A 70 -9.80 -3.61 -5.11
CA PHE A 70 -9.41 -4.96 -4.69
C PHE A 70 -8.53 -4.86 -3.44
N ALA A 71 -9.08 -4.24 -2.39
CA ALA A 71 -8.34 -3.83 -1.21
C ALA A 71 -7.64 -4.99 -0.51
N GLY A 72 -8.18 -6.21 -0.60
CA GLY A 72 -7.58 -7.40 -0.02
C GLY A 72 -7.40 -7.21 1.48
N THR A 73 -6.17 -7.39 1.93
CA THR A 73 -5.81 -7.20 3.35
C THR A 73 -5.49 -5.75 3.73
N GLY A 74 -5.73 -4.78 2.84
CA GLY A 74 -5.58 -3.35 3.13
C GLY A 74 -4.17 -2.78 2.98
N THR A 75 -3.25 -3.45 2.27
CA THR A 75 -1.87 -2.96 2.10
C THR A 75 -1.83 -1.52 1.56
N LEU A 76 -2.67 -1.19 0.58
CA LEU A 76 -2.73 0.14 -0.02
C LEU A 76 -3.29 1.18 0.94
N GLY A 77 -4.41 0.89 1.61
CA GLY A 77 -4.96 1.83 2.60
C GLY A 77 -3.98 2.14 3.73
N LEU A 78 -3.22 1.14 4.19
CA LEU A 78 -2.14 1.33 5.15
C LEU A 78 -1.05 2.26 4.62
N ALA A 79 -0.58 2.02 3.39
CA ALA A 79 0.45 2.85 2.76
C ALA A 79 -0.02 4.31 2.61
N VAL A 80 -1.28 4.51 2.18
CA VAL A 80 -1.91 5.82 2.03
C VAL A 80 -1.94 6.58 3.36
N GLY A 81 -2.33 5.93 4.46
CA GLY A 81 -2.36 6.56 5.78
C GLY A 81 -1.00 7.08 6.26
N PHE A 82 0.10 6.36 5.94
CA PHE A 82 1.45 6.82 6.25
C PHE A 82 1.94 7.97 5.37
N MET A 83 1.25 8.26 4.27
CA MET A 83 1.70 9.18 3.25
C MET A 83 0.87 10.47 3.21
N ASP A 84 -0.05 10.72 4.13
CA ASP A 84 -0.92 11.91 4.12
C ASP A 84 -1.79 12.00 2.84
N ARG A 85 -2.43 10.88 2.46
CA ARG A 85 -3.41 10.79 1.38
C ARG A 85 -4.73 10.23 1.91
N HIS A 86 -5.80 10.38 1.13
CA HIS A 86 -7.10 9.75 1.41
C HIS A 86 -7.26 8.47 0.60
N VAL A 87 -8.07 7.53 1.07
CA VAL A 87 -8.32 6.26 0.36
C VAL A 87 -9.79 5.85 0.39
N ILE A 88 -10.26 5.32 -0.74
CA ILE A 88 -11.51 4.57 -0.83
C ILE A 88 -11.15 3.13 -1.21
N MET A 89 -11.63 2.18 -0.42
CA MET A 89 -11.31 0.77 -0.57
C MET A 89 -12.58 -0.06 -0.72
N PHE A 90 -12.59 -0.95 -1.72
CA PHE A 90 -13.62 -1.97 -1.89
C PHE A 90 -12.99 -3.36 -1.78
N GLU A 91 -13.69 -4.24 -1.10
CA GLU A 91 -13.38 -5.67 -1.03
C GLU A 91 -14.70 -6.42 -1.05
N ARG A 92 -14.71 -7.61 -1.66
CA ARG A 92 -15.92 -8.44 -1.75
C ARG A 92 -15.90 -9.58 -0.74
N ASP A 93 -14.72 -10.08 -0.38
CA ASP A 93 -14.59 -11.20 0.55
C ASP A 93 -14.74 -10.73 1.99
N GLU A 94 -15.97 -10.76 2.51
CA GLU A 94 -16.29 -10.40 3.90
C GLU A 94 -15.40 -11.12 4.93
N ARG A 95 -14.91 -12.32 4.61
CA ARG A 95 -14.05 -13.12 5.50
C ARG A 95 -12.69 -12.47 5.74
N ILE A 96 -12.35 -11.40 5.01
CA ILE A 96 -11.11 -10.65 5.17
C ILE A 96 -11.34 -9.24 5.71
N TYR A 97 -12.59 -8.80 5.89
CA TYR A 97 -12.90 -7.47 6.39
C TYR A 97 -12.28 -7.21 7.75
N ASP A 98 -12.35 -8.16 8.68
CA ASP A 98 -11.67 -8.04 9.97
C ASP A 98 -10.18 -7.72 9.82
N ARG A 99 -9.52 -8.30 8.81
CA ARG A 99 -8.10 -8.04 8.54
C ARG A 99 -7.87 -6.71 7.86
N LEU A 100 -8.73 -6.34 6.93
CA LEU A 100 -8.72 -5.03 6.27
C LEU A 100 -8.88 -3.90 7.28
N LEU A 101 -9.78 -4.05 8.25
CA LEU A 101 -10.23 -2.99 9.16
C LEU A 101 -9.43 -2.91 10.45
N LYS A 102 -8.87 -4.03 10.91
CA LYS A 102 -8.07 -4.08 12.15
C LYS A 102 -6.99 -2.99 12.24
N PRO A 103 -6.21 -2.68 11.18
CA PRO A 103 -5.21 -1.62 11.25
C PRO A 103 -5.80 -0.22 11.41
N PHE A 104 -7.07 -0.03 11.06
CA PHE A 104 -7.79 1.25 11.17
C PHE A 104 -8.62 1.35 12.46
N GLY A 105 -8.58 0.33 13.33
CA GLY A 105 -9.34 0.33 14.59
C GLY A 105 -10.86 0.26 14.41
N VAL A 106 -11.35 -0.01 13.20
CA VAL A 106 -12.78 -0.17 12.91
C VAL A 106 -13.23 -1.57 13.32
N LYS A 107 -14.34 -1.65 14.04
CA LYS A 107 -15.04 -2.91 14.36
C LYS A 107 -16.25 -3.03 13.45
N MET A 108 -16.51 -4.24 12.96
CA MET A 108 -17.76 -4.57 12.30
C MET A 108 -18.73 -5.07 13.36
N ASP A 109 -19.92 -4.47 13.40
CA ASP A 109 -21.04 -4.84 14.28
C ASP A 109 -21.84 -6.03 13.70
#